data_AF-A0A6J4FMR5-F1
#
_entry.id   AF-A0A6J4FMR5-F1
#
_cell.length_a   1.000
_cell.length_b   1.000
_cell.length_c   1.000
_cell.angle_alpha   90.00
_cell.angle_beta   90.00
_cell.angle_gamma   90.00
#
_symmetry.space_group_name_H-M   'P 1'
#
loop_
_entity.id
_entity.type
_entity.pdbx_description
1 polymer ?
#
loop_
_entity_poly.entity_id
_entity_poly.type
_entity_poly.pdbx_seq_one_letter_code
_entity_poly.pdbx_strand_id
1 'polypeptide(L)' 'MATMNVSLPDPMRDWVESQIKGGEYANASDYIRDLIRHDQRRAQALEAAIAEGLESGRSPRKAEDIMAEAKARLRNG' A
#
# COMPACT_ATOMS: atom_id res chain seq x y z
N MET A 1 23.19 2.89 -13.64
CA MET A 1 21.99 2.10 -13.25
C MET A 1 22.30 0.64 -13.51
N ALA A 2 21.84 -0.26 -12.64
CA ALA A 2 21.82 -1.69 -12.97
C ALA A 2 20.65 -1.95 -13.93
N THR A 3 20.88 -2.78 -14.95
CA THR A 3 19.84 -3.18 -15.90
C THR A 3 19.23 -4.51 -15.45
N MET A 4 17.90 -4.58 -15.42
CA MET A 4 17.15 -5.80 -15.12
C MET A 4 16.16 -6.06 -16.25
N ASN A 5 16.24 -7.23 -16.87
CA ASN A 5 15.30 -7.65 -17.91
C ASN A 5 14.14 -8.40 -17.27
N VAL A 6 12.91 -8.03 -17.62
CA VAL A 6 11.68 -8.66 -17.12
C VAL A 6 10.83 -9.05 -18.32
N SER A 7 10.40 -10.31 -18.36
CA SER A 7 9.43 -10.78 -19.35
C SER A 7 8.03 -10.67 -18.79
N LEU A 8 7.11 -10.10 -19.56
CA LEU A 8 5.71 -9.91 -19.19
C LEU A 8 4.82 -10.60 -20.23
N PRO A 9 3.72 -11.25 -19.81
CA PRO A 9 2.66 -11.67 -20.72
C PRO A 9 2.07 -10.47 -21.48
N ASP A 10 1.55 -10.71 -22.68
CA ASP A 10 0.98 -9.65 -23.54
C ASP A 10 -0.02 -8.74 -22.82
N PRO A 11 -0.99 -9.26 -22.02
CA PRO A 11 -1.93 -8.37 -21.32
C PRO A 11 -1.26 -7.41 -20.33
N MET A 12 -0.16 -7.84 -19.70
CA MET A 12 0.59 -6.99 -18.77
C MET A 12 1.43 -5.95 -19.50
N ARG A 13 2.03 -6.31 -20.66
CA ARG A 13 2.71 -5.34 -21.52
C ARG A 13 1.73 -4.26 -21.97
N ASP A 14 0.57 -4.65 -22.48
CA ASP A 14 -0.44 -3.72 -22.99
C ASP A 14 -0.94 -2.77 -21.90
N TRP A 15 -1.08 -3.28 -20.66
CA TRP A 15 -1.35 -2.44 -19.50
C TRP A 15 -0.25 -1.40 -19.27
N VAL A 16 1.03 -1.81 -19.20
CA VAL A 16 2.16 -0.89 -19.01
C VAL A 16 2.20 0.18 -20.11
N GLU A 17 1.97 -0.21 -21.36
CA GLU A 17 1.90 0.73 -22.48
C GLU A 17 0.76 1.74 -22.34
N SER A 18 -0.39 1.34 -21.81
CA SER A 18 -1.52 2.26 -21.56
C SER A 18 -1.17 3.34 -20.54
N GLN A 19 -0.39 3.00 -19.50
CA GLN A 19 0.04 3.94 -18.47
C GLN A 19 1.02 4.98 -19.04
N ILE A 20 1.89 4.55 -19.96
CA ILE A 20 2.83 5.44 -20.68
C ILE A 20 2.06 6.37 -21.63
N LYS A 21 1.10 5.84 -22.39
CA LYS A 21 0.25 6.64 -23.31
C LYS A 21 -0.59 7.69 -22.56
N GLY A 22 -0.92 7.44 -21.30
CA GLY A 22 -1.57 8.41 -20.41
C GLY A 22 -0.68 9.62 -20.05
N GLY A 23 0.62 9.57 -20.34
CA GLY A 23 1.56 10.67 -20.11
C GLY A 23 2.10 10.77 -18.69
N GLU A 24 1.64 9.93 -17.76
CA GLU A 24 2.12 9.89 -16.38
C GLU A 24 3.52 9.30 -16.26
N TYR A 25 3.90 8.42 -17.19
CA TYR A 25 5.20 7.76 -17.23
C TYR A 25 5.86 7.92 -18.60
N ALA A 26 7.17 8.24 -18.64
CA ALA A 26 7.87 8.44 -19.89
C ALA A 26 8.29 7.12 -20.58
N ASN A 27 8.42 6.02 -19.83
CA ASN A 27 8.72 4.68 -20.34
C ASN A 27 8.37 3.59 -19.32
N ALA A 28 8.49 2.33 -19.74
CA ALA A 28 8.19 1.17 -18.90
C ALA A 28 9.08 1.10 -17.65
N SER A 29 10.37 1.45 -17.76
CA SER A 29 11.28 1.44 -16.61
C SER A 29 10.88 2.47 -15.55
N ASP A 30 10.31 3.61 -15.95
CA ASP A 30 9.77 4.59 -15.01
C ASP A 30 8.56 4.04 -14.25
N TYR A 31 7.61 3.46 -14.98
CA TYR A 31 6.42 2.83 -14.40
C TYR A 31 6.79 1.72 -13.41
N ILE A 32 7.67 0.79 -13.81
CA ILE A 32 8.10 -0.32 -12.96
C ILE A 32 8.85 0.19 -11.71
N ARG A 33 9.70 1.22 -11.84
CA ARG A 33 10.37 1.82 -10.68
C ARG A 33 9.39 2.43 -9.70
N ASP A 34 8.33 3.08 -10.18
CA ASP A 34 7.30 3.62 -9.31
C ASP A 34 6.50 2.52 -8.60
N LEU A 35 6.11 1.46 -9.31
CA LEU A 35 5.45 0.30 -8.71
C LEU A 35 6.30 -0.33 -7.59
N ILE A 36 7.61 -0.49 -7.80
CA ILE A 36 8.52 -1.01 -6.76
C ILE A 36 8.54 -0.08 -5.55
N ARG A 37 8.61 1.24 -5.75
CA ARG A 37 8.57 2.20 -4.62
C ARG A 37 7.23 2.17 -3.91
N HIS A 38 6.13 2.02 -4.63
CA HIS A 38 4.80 1.88 -4.03
C HIS A 38 4.71 0.62 -3.15
N ASP A 39 5.23 -0.51 -3.64
CA ASP A 39 5.31 -1.76 -2.89
C ASP A 39 6.15 -1.60 -1.62
N GLN A 40 7.34 -0.99 -1.74
CA GLN A 40 8.20 -0.69 -0.59
C GLN A 40 7.51 0.22 0.44
N ARG A 41 6.84 1.29 0.00
CA ARG A 41 6.10 2.19 0.89
C ARG A 41 4.98 1.45 1.63
N ARG A 42 4.26 0.56 0.95
CA ARG A 42 3.20 -0.25 1.56
C ARG A 42 3.75 -1.18 2.63
N ALA A 43 4.87 -1.85 2.35
CA ALA A 43 5.55 -2.72 3.31
C ALA A 43 6.02 -1.92 4.54
N GLN A 44 6.69 -0.79 4.31
CA GLN A 44 7.19 0.09 5.38
C GLN A 44 6.05 0.66 6.25
N ALA A 45 4.93 1.06 5.64
CA ALA A 45 3.78 1.56 6.37
C ALA A 45 3.17 0.47 7.29
N LEU A 46 3.12 -0.78 6.82
CA LEU A 46 2.67 -1.90 7.65
C LEU A 46 3.62 -2.18 8.80
N GLU A 47 4.93 -2.22 8.54
CA GLU A 47 5.95 -2.42 9.57
C GLU A 47 5.88 -1.32 10.64
N ALA A 48 5.74 -0.05 10.22
CA ALA A 48 5.61 1.08 11.14
C ALA A 48 4.34 0.98 12.01
N ALA A 49 3.20 0.63 11.41
CA ALA A 49 1.94 0.47 12.16
C ALA A 49 2.00 -0.69 13.17
N ILE A 50 2.70 -1.77 12.83
CA ILE A 50 2.93 -2.89 13.75
C ILE A 50 3.84 -2.43 14.91
N ALA A 51 4.94 -1.74 14.61
CA ALA A 51 5.85 -1.21 15.62
C ALA A 51 5.14 -0.26 16.59
N GLU A 52 4.35 0.69 16.06
CA GLU A 52 3.52 1.60 16.86
C GLU A 52 2.57 0.83 17.79
N GLY A 53 1.88 -0.18 17.25
CA GLY A 53 0.98 -1.03 18.04
C GLY A 53 1.71 -1.78 19.17
N LEU A 54 2.90 -2.31 18.91
CA LEU A 54 3.71 -2.99 19.93
C LEU A 54 4.22 -2.02 21.01
N GLU A 55 4.69 -0.84 20.61
CA GLU A 55 5.17 0.21 21.52
C GLU A 55 4.05 0.83 22.36
N SER A 56 2.81 0.84 21.84
CA SER A 56 1.63 1.31 22.58
C SER A 56 1.27 0.45 23.80
N GLY A 57 1.87 -0.74 23.93
CA GLY A 57 1.65 -1.65 25.04
C GLY A 57 0.31 -2.39 24.96
N ARG A 58 0.03 -3.22 25.97
CA ARG A 58 -1.23 -3.99 26.02
C ARG A 58 -2.38 -3.12 26.49
N SER A 59 -3.43 -3.04 25.67
CA SER A 59 -4.67 -2.40 26.07
C SER A 59 -5.36 -3.19 27.19
N PRO A 60 -5.83 -2.53 28.27
CA PRO A 60 -6.63 -3.16 29.32
C PRO A 60 -8.10 -3.36 28.90
N ARG A 61 -8.50 -2.81 27.75
CA ARG A 61 -9.89 -2.80 27.29
C ARG A 61 -10.27 -4.15 26.67
N LYS A 62 -11.50 -4.60 26.92
CA LYS A 62 -12.06 -5.77 26.22
C LYS A 62 -12.56 -5.36 24.84
N ALA A 63 -12.59 -6.31 23.91
CA ALA A 63 -13.12 -6.09 22.57
C ALA A 63 -14.57 -5.61 22.60
N GLU A 64 -15.38 -6.13 23.54
CA GLU A 64 -16.79 -5.74 23.74
C GLU A 64 -16.93 -4.25 24.06
N ASP A 65 -16.09 -3.74 24.96
CA ASP A 65 -16.10 -2.32 25.36
C ASP A 65 -15.71 -1.40 24.20
N ILE A 66 -14.78 -1.84 23.36
CA ILE A 66 -14.34 -1.10 22.17
C ILE A 66 -15.48 -1.03 21.14
N MET A 67 -16.15 -2.17 20.89
CA MET A 67 -17.24 -2.25 19.93
C MET A 67 -18.48 -1.47 20.40
N ALA A 68 -18.79 -1.49 21.69
CA ALA A 68 -19.88 -0.71 22.27
C ALA A 68 -19.64 0.79 22.11
N GLU A 69 -18.42 1.26 22.39
CA GLU A 69 -18.05 2.66 22.21
C GLU A 69 -18.12 3.10 20.74
N ALA A 70 -17.61 2.28 19.80
CA ALA A 70 -17.65 2.59 18.38
C ALA A 70 -19.10 2.75 17.86
N LYS A 71 -20.02 1.87 18.28
CA LYS A 71 -21.45 1.97 17.94
C LYS A 71 -22.11 3.22 18.54
N ALA A 72 -21.75 3.57 19.78
CA ALA A 72 -22.28 4.77 20.42
C ALA A 72 -21.83 6.04 19.68
N ARG A 73 -20.57 6.12 19.23
CA ARG A 73 -20.06 7.24 18.44
C ARG A 73 -20.79 7.38 17.10
N LEU A 74 -21.04 6.29 16.38
CA LEU A 74 -21.77 6.31 15.10
C LEU A 74 -23.24 6.72 15.23
N ARG A 75 -23.86 6.52 16.40
CA ARG A 75 -25.26 6.90 16.64
C ARG A 75 -25.42 8.37 17.06
N ASN A 76 -24.33 8.98 17.54
CA ASN A 76 -24.32 10.33 18.10
C ASN A 76 -23.63 11.37 17.18
N GLY A 77 -23.15 10.96 16.01
CA GLY A 77 -22.63 11.83 14.94
C GLY A 77 -23.55 11.82 13.74
#